data_AF-A0A8R7PQB0-F1
#
_entry.id   AF-A0A8R7PQB0-F1
#
_cell.length_a   1.000
_cell.length_b   1.000
_cell.length_c   1.000
_cell.angle_alpha   90.00
_cell.angle_beta   90.00
_cell.angle_gamma   90.00
#
_symmetry.space_group_name_H-M   'P 1'
#
loop_
_entity.id
_entity.type
_entity.pdbx_description
1 polymer ?
#
loop_
_entity_poly.entity_id
_entity_poly.type
_entity_poly.pdbx_seq_one_letter_code
_entity_poly.pdbx_strand_id
1 'polypeptide(L)'
;MVVEFRYMFADEHATLLCFSSDTGEWVWKPVHNPLGRWIWGRDRVVAHDGKLWWVDLAGGLIFCDPFADAPVLDIVPLPESDRHLPRASCAHCAGRAVAHRRFVQVSARKFRCVEWSSRSNDEAPMTVSMWTLSDPEAKEWVLEYKVSFQEIWADDSYTAAGLTEKNPTFALVHPMNPDVLYFFLEEHLFGVDLRAKRVVECGVYEMVVPPSGKPPNCFSVHALELPIALSPGSLPSDVGSGSNGVKSLPHGRHPFPWRKR
;
A
#
# COMPACT_ATOMS: atom_id res chain seq x y z
N MET A 1 -18.97 3.06 -12.60
CA MET A 1 -19.22 1.60 -12.62
C MET A 1 -18.73 0.97 -11.33
N VAL A 2 -19.49 0.01 -10.77
CA VAL A 2 -19.08 -0.82 -9.62
C VAL A 2 -19.00 -2.27 -10.10
N VAL A 3 -17.98 -3.03 -9.68
CA VAL A 3 -17.82 -4.42 -10.09
C VAL A 3 -17.50 -5.29 -8.89
N GLU A 4 -18.25 -6.37 -8.72
CA GLU A 4 -18.03 -7.38 -7.69
C GLU A 4 -17.64 -8.71 -8.35
N PHE A 5 -16.56 -9.32 -7.87
CA PHE A 5 -16.15 -10.67 -8.25
C PHE A 5 -16.74 -11.68 -7.27
N ARG A 6 -17.59 -12.57 -7.78
CA ARG A 6 -18.22 -13.66 -7.02
C ARG A 6 -17.73 -15.00 -7.54
N TYR A 7 -17.27 -15.85 -6.65
CA TYR A 7 -16.86 -17.21 -6.98
C TYR A 7 -17.35 -18.19 -5.91
N MET A 8 -17.47 -19.45 -6.28
CA MET A 8 -17.68 -20.56 -5.36
C MET A 8 -16.40 -21.40 -5.28
N PHE A 9 -16.07 -21.88 -4.09
CA PHE A 9 -14.87 -22.68 -3.86
C PHE A 9 -14.93 -23.98 -4.67
N ALA A 10 -13.83 -24.31 -5.37
CA ALA A 10 -13.72 -25.50 -6.20
C ALA A 10 -14.75 -25.58 -7.34
N ASP A 11 -15.27 -24.43 -7.79
CA ASP A 11 -16.08 -24.27 -9.00
C ASP A 11 -15.20 -23.76 -10.15
N GLU A 12 -15.43 -24.24 -11.37
CA GLU A 12 -14.76 -23.77 -12.59
C GLU A 12 -15.38 -22.48 -13.13
N HIS A 13 -16.54 -22.10 -12.58
CA HIS A 13 -17.26 -20.88 -12.95
C HIS A 13 -17.21 -19.83 -11.84
N ALA A 14 -17.10 -18.58 -12.26
CA ALA A 14 -17.27 -17.41 -11.42
C ALA A 14 -18.16 -16.39 -12.14
N THR A 15 -18.52 -15.31 -11.46
CA THR A 15 -19.39 -14.27 -12.00
C THR A 15 -18.83 -12.90 -11.65
N LEU A 16 -18.76 -12.04 -12.66
CA LEU A 16 -18.58 -10.60 -12.47
C LEU A 16 -19.97 -9.95 -12.45
N LEU A 17 -20.26 -9.25 -11.37
CA LEU A 17 -21.47 -8.44 -11.24
C LEU A 17 -21.09 -6.97 -11.46
N CYS A 18 -21.50 -6.41 -12.59
CA CYS A 18 -21.13 -5.06 -13.01
C CYS A 18 -22.34 -4.12 -12.94
N PHE A 19 -22.22 -3.00 -12.24
CA PHE A 19 -23.21 -1.92 -12.22
C PHE A 19 -22.78 -0.79 -13.15
N SER A 20 -23.60 -0.50 -14.17
CA SER A 20 -23.40 0.66 -15.05
C SER A 20 -24.10 1.89 -14.47
N SER A 21 -23.36 2.98 -14.31
CA SER A 21 -23.93 4.28 -13.94
C SER A 21 -24.76 4.90 -15.08
N ASP A 22 -24.46 4.51 -16.32
CA ASP A 22 -25.04 5.14 -17.51
C ASP A 22 -26.44 4.58 -17.80
N THR A 23 -26.62 3.28 -17.56
CA THR A 23 -27.92 2.61 -17.70
C THR A 23 -28.65 2.46 -16.37
N GLY A 24 -27.94 2.55 -15.24
CA GLY A 24 -28.49 2.29 -13.90
C GLY A 24 -28.75 0.80 -13.63
N GLU A 25 -28.22 -0.10 -14.45
CA GLU A 25 -28.51 -1.53 -14.41
C GLU A 25 -27.33 -2.36 -13.90
N TRP A 26 -27.67 -3.52 -13.33
CA TRP A 26 -26.72 -4.57 -12.99
C TRP A 26 -26.67 -5.62 -14.10
N VAL A 27 -25.47 -5.98 -14.52
CA VAL A 27 -25.22 -7.01 -15.53
C VAL A 27 -24.38 -8.13 -14.91
N TRP A 28 -24.84 -9.36 -15.09
CA TRP A 28 -24.10 -10.56 -14.72
C TRP A 28 -23.29 -11.07 -15.91
N LYS A 29 -21.97 -11.20 -15.72
CA LYS A 29 -21.07 -11.77 -16.72
C LYS A 29 -20.46 -13.07 -16.19
N PRO A 30 -20.80 -14.24 -16.76
CA PRO A 30 -20.15 -15.49 -16.40
C PRO A 30 -18.70 -15.50 -16.89
N VAL A 31 -17.79 -16.00 -16.06
CA VAL A 31 -16.35 -16.05 -16.35
C VAL A 31 -15.77 -17.37 -15.87
N HIS A 32 -14.65 -17.80 -16.46
CA HIS A 32 -13.89 -18.93 -15.95
C HIS A 32 -13.22 -18.56 -14.62
N ASN A 33 -13.25 -19.46 -13.64
CA ASN A 33 -12.62 -19.25 -12.34
C ASN A 33 -11.15 -19.73 -12.35
N PRO A 34 -10.14 -18.83 -12.34
CA PRO A 34 -8.74 -19.24 -12.37
C PRO A 34 -8.22 -19.80 -11.03
N LEU A 35 -9.07 -19.84 -9.99
CA LEU A 35 -8.65 -20.14 -8.62
C LEU A 35 -8.60 -21.64 -8.27
N GLY A 36 -9.26 -22.50 -9.05
CA GLY A 36 -9.40 -23.91 -8.73
C GLY A 36 -9.87 -24.14 -7.29
N ARG A 37 -9.04 -24.78 -6.46
CA ARG A 37 -9.30 -25.06 -5.03
C ARG A 37 -8.68 -24.03 -4.07
N TRP A 38 -8.29 -22.86 -4.55
CA TRP A 38 -7.78 -21.82 -3.67
C TRP A 38 -8.94 -21.07 -3.00
N ILE A 39 -8.91 -20.96 -1.67
CA ILE A 39 -9.85 -20.11 -0.93
C ILE A 39 -9.33 -18.67 -1.04
N TRP A 40 -9.95 -17.85 -1.87
CA TRP A 40 -9.52 -16.47 -2.15
C TRP A 40 -9.84 -15.51 -0.99
N GLY A 41 -8.85 -14.71 -0.63
CA GLY A 41 -8.94 -13.63 0.34
C GLY A 41 -9.52 -12.37 -0.30
N ARG A 42 -10.15 -11.51 0.48
CA ARG A 42 -10.73 -10.24 -0.01
C ARG A 42 -9.90 -9.08 0.52
N ASP A 43 -8.59 -9.11 0.26
CA ASP A 43 -7.68 -8.17 0.92
C ASP A 43 -7.83 -6.78 0.33
N ARG A 44 -7.74 -6.64 -1.00
CA ARG A 44 -7.88 -5.34 -1.69
C ARG A 44 -8.42 -5.47 -3.11
N VAL A 45 -8.92 -4.35 -3.65
CA VAL A 45 -9.25 -4.18 -5.06
C VAL A 45 -8.58 -2.91 -5.59
N VAL A 46 -7.99 -2.96 -6.78
CA VAL A 46 -7.29 -1.86 -7.42
C VAL A 46 -7.76 -1.70 -8.87
N ALA A 47 -8.12 -0.48 -9.25
CA ALA A 47 -8.33 -0.12 -10.66
C ALA A 47 -7.01 0.39 -11.24
N HIS A 48 -6.50 -0.28 -12.27
CA HIS A 48 -5.21 0.07 -12.86
C HIS A 48 -5.14 -0.41 -14.31
N ASP A 49 -4.69 0.47 -15.20
CA ASP A 49 -4.44 0.18 -16.62
C ASP A 49 -5.65 -0.43 -17.36
N GLY A 50 -6.83 0.18 -17.17
CA GLY A 50 -8.09 -0.30 -17.76
C GLY A 50 -8.65 -1.59 -17.15
N LYS A 51 -7.92 -2.23 -16.24
CA LYS A 51 -8.27 -3.49 -15.61
C LYS A 51 -8.68 -3.29 -14.14
N LEU A 52 -9.48 -4.21 -13.63
CA LEU A 52 -9.70 -4.38 -12.20
C LEU A 52 -8.85 -5.53 -11.68
N TRP A 53 -8.24 -5.30 -10.53
CA TRP A 53 -7.32 -6.22 -9.88
C TRP A 53 -7.83 -6.55 -8.48
N TRP A 54 -8.18 -7.81 -8.23
CA TRP A 54 -8.48 -8.32 -6.91
C TRP A 54 -7.19 -8.91 -6.32
N VAL A 55 -6.86 -8.53 -5.09
CA VAL A 55 -5.61 -8.91 -4.44
C VAL A 55 -5.91 -9.88 -3.29
N ASP A 56 -5.21 -11.00 -3.29
CA ASP A 56 -5.06 -11.93 -2.16
C ASP A 56 -3.56 -12.00 -1.82
N LEU A 57 -3.19 -11.52 -0.64
CA LEU A 57 -1.79 -11.40 -0.16
C LEU A 57 -1.09 -12.74 0.09
N ALA A 58 -1.80 -13.85 -0.09
CA ALA A 58 -1.26 -15.19 -0.09
C ALA A 58 -1.41 -15.92 -1.43
N GLY A 59 -2.43 -15.56 -2.24
CA GLY A 59 -2.76 -16.24 -3.49
C GLY A 59 -2.18 -15.59 -4.74
N GLY A 60 -2.16 -14.26 -4.81
CA GLY A 60 -1.87 -13.56 -6.07
C GLY A 60 -2.74 -12.34 -6.31
N LEU A 61 -2.71 -11.89 -7.55
CA LEU A 61 -3.59 -10.85 -8.08
C LEU A 61 -4.40 -11.46 -9.22
N ILE A 62 -5.73 -11.49 -9.09
CA ILE A 62 -6.62 -11.77 -10.22
C ILE A 62 -6.92 -10.47 -10.93
N PHE A 63 -6.97 -10.49 -12.26
CA PHE A 63 -7.37 -9.31 -13.01
C PHE A 63 -8.16 -9.65 -14.27
N CYS A 64 -8.93 -8.66 -14.74
CA CYS A 64 -9.56 -8.65 -16.06
C CYS A 64 -9.91 -7.22 -16.46
N ASP A 65 -10.22 -7.02 -17.75
CA ASP A 65 -11.00 -5.86 -18.19
C ASP A 65 -12.49 -6.11 -17.89
N PRO A 66 -13.11 -5.37 -16.94
CA PRO A 66 -14.52 -5.58 -16.61
C PRO A 66 -15.49 -5.06 -17.71
N PHE A 67 -15.00 -4.22 -18.62
CA PHE A 67 -15.80 -3.59 -19.68
C PHE A 67 -15.88 -4.44 -20.94
N ALA A 68 -14.95 -5.38 -21.14
CA ALA A 68 -15.00 -6.34 -22.23
C ALA A 68 -16.36 -7.08 -22.29
N ASP A 69 -16.84 -7.35 -23.50
CA ASP A 69 -18.08 -8.11 -23.72
C ASP A 69 -17.99 -9.51 -23.11
N ALA A 70 -16.81 -10.14 -23.25
CA ALA A 70 -16.45 -11.41 -22.64
C ALA A 70 -15.17 -11.25 -21.81
N PRO A 71 -15.26 -10.86 -20.51
CA PRO A 71 -14.10 -10.70 -19.66
C PRO A 71 -13.36 -12.02 -19.45
N VAL A 72 -12.04 -11.97 -19.55
CA VAL A 72 -11.16 -13.11 -19.27
C VAL A 72 -10.38 -12.81 -17.99
N LEU A 73 -10.52 -13.68 -16.99
CA LEU A 73 -9.76 -13.60 -15.76
C LEU A 73 -8.41 -14.30 -15.94
N ASP A 74 -7.34 -13.62 -15.52
CA ASP A 74 -6.03 -14.23 -15.36
C ASP A 74 -5.47 -13.91 -13.97
N ILE A 75 -4.43 -14.65 -13.57
CA ILE A 75 -3.79 -14.57 -12.26
C ILE A 75 -2.29 -14.33 -12.40
N VAL A 76 -1.81 -13.35 -11.64
CA VAL A 76 -0.39 -13.14 -11.36
C VAL A 76 -0.10 -13.69 -9.96
N PRO A 77 0.69 -14.77 -9.81
CA PRO A 77 1.12 -15.22 -8.50
C PRO A 77 1.99 -14.16 -7.82
N LEU A 78 2.01 -14.14 -6.49
CA LEU A 78 2.93 -13.27 -5.74
C LEU A 78 4.38 -13.75 -5.90
N PRO A 79 5.37 -12.87 -5.72
CA PRO A 79 6.77 -13.28 -5.74
C PRO A 79 7.02 -14.37 -4.70
N GLU A 80 7.87 -15.34 -5.07
CA GLU A 80 8.31 -16.37 -4.14
C GLU A 80 9.03 -15.72 -2.97
N SER A 81 8.60 -16.06 -1.75
CA SER A 81 9.32 -15.60 -0.56
C SER A 81 10.56 -16.46 -0.40
N ASP A 82 11.71 -15.81 -0.23
CA ASP A 82 12.97 -16.41 0.23
C ASP A 82 12.84 -16.99 1.67
N ARG A 83 11.69 -16.81 2.33
CA ARG A 83 11.48 -17.29 3.69
C ARG A 83 10.97 -18.71 3.70
N HIS A 84 11.61 -19.53 4.53
CA HIS A 84 11.11 -20.85 4.88
C HIS A 84 9.67 -20.75 5.38
N LEU A 85 8.74 -21.22 4.55
CA LEU A 85 7.35 -21.35 4.93
C LEU A 85 7.29 -22.27 6.16
N PRO A 86 6.52 -21.91 7.20
CA PRO A 86 6.27 -22.83 8.31
C PRO A 86 5.80 -24.18 7.76
N ARG A 87 6.15 -25.29 8.44
CA ARG A 87 5.54 -26.58 8.16
C ARG A 87 4.02 -26.44 8.32
N ALA A 88 3.33 -26.21 7.21
CA ALA A 88 1.89 -26.08 7.16
C ALA A 88 1.30 -27.36 6.58
N SER A 89 0.06 -27.67 6.98
CA SER A 89 -0.66 -28.84 6.49
C SER A 89 -0.98 -28.78 5.00
N CYS A 90 -1.03 -27.57 4.41
CA CYS A 90 -1.23 -27.38 2.97
C CYS A 90 -0.72 -26.00 2.50
N ALA A 91 -0.64 -25.81 1.17
CA ALA A 91 -0.20 -24.56 0.54
C ALA A 91 -1.06 -23.34 0.95
N HIS A 92 -2.37 -23.52 1.12
CA HIS A 92 -3.25 -22.44 1.58
C HIS A 92 -2.87 -21.96 2.99
N CYS A 93 -2.71 -22.89 3.94
CA CYS A 93 -2.28 -22.57 5.30
C CYS A 93 -0.90 -21.90 5.31
N ALA A 94 0.05 -22.39 4.48
CA ALA A 94 1.37 -21.80 4.34
C ALA A 94 1.31 -20.35 3.85
N GLY A 95 0.56 -20.09 2.78
CA GLY A 95 0.37 -18.75 2.23
C GLY A 95 -0.26 -17.81 3.26
N ARG A 96 -1.34 -18.23 3.92
CA ARG A 96 -2.02 -17.41 4.93
C ARG A 96 -1.13 -17.08 6.13
N ALA A 97 -0.22 -17.97 6.49
CA ALA A 97 0.76 -17.71 7.55
C ALA A 97 1.73 -16.57 7.21
N VAL A 98 1.94 -16.23 5.93
CA VAL A 98 2.83 -15.13 5.51
C VAL A 98 2.10 -13.89 4.99
N ALA A 99 0.81 -14.01 4.63
CA ALA A 99 -0.01 -12.91 4.08
C ALA A 99 -0.01 -11.63 4.94
N HIS A 100 -0.02 -11.78 6.26
CA HIS A 100 -0.04 -10.65 7.21
C HIS A 100 1.25 -9.80 7.20
N ARG A 101 2.27 -10.23 6.46
CA ARG A 101 3.58 -9.57 6.31
C ARG A 101 3.81 -9.03 4.91
N ARG A 102 2.75 -9.01 4.11
CA ARG A 102 2.77 -8.55 2.74
C ARG A 102 1.80 -7.40 2.57
N PHE A 103 2.12 -6.54 1.61
CA PHE A 103 1.23 -5.49 1.19
C PHE A 103 1.45 -5.21 -0.29
N VAL A 104 0.36 -5.07 -1.04
CA VAL A 104 0.40 -4.78 -2.48
C VAL A 104 -0.31 -3.47 -2.75
N GLN A 105 0.33 -2.58 -3.49
CA GLN A 105 -0.22 -1.28 -3.91
C GLN A 105 0.38 -0.85 -5.25
N VAL A 106 -0.33 -0.04 -6.02
CA VAL A 106 0.27 0.68 -7.17
C VAL A 106 1.06 1.88 -6.67
N SER A 107 2.34 1.96 -7.06
CA SER A 107 3.18 3.14 -6.86
C SER A 107 4.01 3.42 -8.11
N ALA A 108 4.03 4.70 -8.52
CA ALA A 108 4.61 5.15 -9.78
C ALA A 108 4.13 4.30 -10.97
N ARG A 109 2.79 4.12 -11.07
CA ARG A 109 2.09 3.36 -12.13
C ARG A 109 2.45 1.88 -12.25
N LYS A 110 3.10 1.27 -11.26
CA LYS A 110 3.40 -0.17 -11.24
C LYS A 110 2.95 -0.80 -9.95
N PHE A 111 2.55 -2.07 -10.00
CA PHE A 111 2.28 -2.83 -8.78
C PHE A 111 3.57 -3.06 -8.01
N ARG A 112 3.50 -2.80 -6.71
CA ARG A 112 4.54 -2.99 -5.72
C ARG A 112 4.07 -4.00 -4.69
N CYS A 113 4.89 -5.00 -4.40
CA CYS A 113 4.67 -5.94 -3.31
C CYS A 113 5.76 -5.73 -2.26
N VAL A 114 5.37 -5.24 -1.09
CA VAL A 114 6.25 -5.12 0.07
C VAL A 114 6.12 -6.37 0.92
N GLU A 115 7.25 -6.91 1.37
CA GLU A 115 7.29 -7.98 2.36
C GLU A 115 8.23 -7.63 3.51
N TRP A 116 7.85 -7.88 4.76
CA TRP A 116 8.70 -7.56 5.93
C TRP A 116 8.76 -8.67 6.98
N SER A 117 9.84 -8.79 7.74
CA SER A 117 10.01 -9.89 8.71
C SER A 117 9.15 -9.65 9.97
N SER A 118 8.81 -10.74 10.67
CA SER A 118 7.88 -10.67 11.80
C SER A 118 8.54 -10.80 13.16
N ARG A 119 7.78 -10.24 14.11
CA ARG A 119 7.81 -10.22 15.57
C ARG A 119 8.03 -11.55 16.32
N SER A 120 8.45 -12.66 15.70
CA SER A 120 8.65 -13.90 16.49
C SER A 120 9.98 -13.93 17.25
N ASN A 121 10.94 -13.08 16.89
CA ASN A 121 12.18 -12.88 17.66
C ASN A 121 12.34 -11.37 17.89
N ASP A 122 11.93 -10.88 19.06
CA ASP A 122 11.96 -9.45 19.44
C ASP A 122 13.38 -8.83 19.47
N GLU A 123 14.42 -9.55 19.06
CA GLU A 123 15.80 -9.04 18.99
C GLU A 123 16.29 -8.73 17.57
N ALA A 124 15.73 -9.35 16.53
CA ALA A 124 16.26 -9.18 15.18
C ALA A 124 15.66 -7.91 14.51
N PRO A 125 16.49 -7.03 13.94
CA PRO A 125 16.01 -5.89 13.16
C PRO A 125 15.14 -6.35 11.97
N MET A 126 14.01 -5.68 11.78
CA MET A 126 13.08 -5.97 10.69
C MET A 126 13.79 -5.85 9.34
N THR A 127 13.58 -6.80 8.44
CA THR A 127 14.00 -6.69 7.04
C THR A 127 12.80 -6.43 6.16
N VAL A 128 12.87 -5.44 5.29
CA VAL A 128 11.84 -5.06 4.32
C VAL A 128 12.36 -5.30 2.91
N SER A 129 11.57 -5.94 2.05
CA SER A 129 11.84 -6.08 0.62
C SER A 129 10.74 -5.44 -0.22
N MET A 130 11.13 -4.94 -1.38
CA MET A 130 10.24 -4.35 -2.38
C MET A 130 10.37 -5.13 -3.68
N TRP A 131 9.23 -5.58 -4.21
CA TRP A 131 9.12 -6.23 -5.50
C TRP A 131 8.25 -5.40 -6.44
N THR A 132 8.62 -5.36 -7.71
CA THR A 132 7.87 -4.69 -8.77
C THR A 132 7.34 -5.71 -9.75
N LEU A 133 6.05 -5.65 -10.07
CA LEU A 133 5.51 -6.37 -11.22
C LEU A 133 5.99 -5.64 -12.49
N SER A 134 7.04 -6.16 -13.12
CA SER A 134 7.66 -5.56 -14.31
C SER A 134 6.77 -5.74 -15.53
N ASP A 135 6.22 -6.95 -15.66
CA ASP A 135 5.35 -7.37 -16.75
C ASP A 135 4.21 -8.24 -16.19
N PRO A 136 2.96 -7.73 -16.17
CA PRO A 136 1.81 -8.52 -15.73
C PRO A 136 1.45 -9.69 -16.65
N GLU A 137 1.72 -9.60 -17.96
CA GLU A 137 1.43 -10.66 -18.93
C GLU A 137 2.43 -11.82 -18.78
N ALA A 138 3.72 -11.49 -18.61
CA ALA A 138 4.76 -12.47 -18.28
C ALA A 138 4.75 -12.92 -16.82
N LYS A 139 3.92 -12.30 -15.96
CA LYS A 139 3.77 -12.58 -14.53
C LYS A 139 5.09 -12.42 -13.77
N GLU A 140 5.92 -11.47 -14.20
CA GLU A 140 7.29 -11.31 -13.73
C GLU A 140 7.38 -10.29 -12.58
N TRP A 141 7.88 -10.75 -11.44
CA TRP A 141 8.24 -9.90 -10.32
C TRP A 141 9.76 -9.72 -10.22
N VAL A 142 10.20 -8.47 -10.11
CA VAL A 142 11.60 -8.11 -9.94
C VAL A 142 11.83 -7.59 -8.52
N LEU A 143 12.81 -8.15 -7.82
CA LEU A 143 13.26 -7.64 -6.52
C LEU A 143 14.05 -6.34 -6.73
N GLU A 144 13.57 -5.23 -6.18
CA GLU A 144 14.19 -3.92 -6.31
C GLU A 144 15.26 -3.67 -5.24
N TYR A 145 14.91 -4.01 -3.98
CA TYR A 145 15.78 -3.88 -2.82
C TYR A 145 15.27 -4.73 -1.65
N LYS A 146 16.19 -5.03 -0.73
CA LYS A 146 15.98 -5.71 0.55
C LYS A 146 16.87 -5.03 1.59
N VAL A 147 16.28 -4.47 2.65
CA VAL A 147 16.96 -3.56 3.58
C VAL A 147 16.63 -3.96 5.02
N SER A 148 17.62 -3.96 5.89
CA SER A 148 17.45 -4.17 7.32
C SER A 148 17.22 -2.84 8.05
N PHE A 149 16.31 -2.81 9.02
CA PHE A 149 16.11 -1.67 9.91
C PHE A 149 17.36 -1.36 10.74
N GLN A 150 18.27 -2.32 10.93
CA GLN A 150 19.57 -2.06 11.54
C GLN A 150 20.36 -1.00 10.77
N GLU A 151 20.28 -1.03 9.43
CA GLU A 151 20.99 -0.08 8.57
C GLU A 151 20.32 1.30 8.60
N ILE A 152 19.01 1.34 8.82
CA ILE A 152 18.22 2.58 8.94
C ILE A 152 18.46 3.23 10.30
N TRP A 153 18.51 2.45 11.38
CA TRP A 153 18.80 2.93 12.74
C TRP A 153 20.20 3.54 12.85
N ALA A 154 21.15 3.03 12.07
CA ALA A 154 22.53 3.50 12.06
C ALA A 154 22.73 4.85 11.32
N ASP A 155 21.73 5.34 10.59
CA ASP A 155 21.81 6.62 9.88
C ASP A 155 21.45 7.80 10.80
N ASP A 156 22.22 8.90 10.69
CA ASP A 156 22.05 10.10 11.53
C ASP A 156 20.63 10.69 11.46
N SER A 157 19.93 10.51 10.33
CA SER A 157 18.54 10.98 10.17
C SER A 157 17.57 10.29 11.14
N TYR A 158 17.83 9.04 11.53
CA TYR A 158 16.97 8.30 12.44
C TYR A 158 17.07 8.85 13.86
N THR A 159 18.29 9.09 14.35
CA THR A 159 18.53 9.74 15.64
C THR A 159 18.01 11.18 15.62
N ALA A 160 18.23 11.92 14.53
CA ALA A 160 17.72 13.29 14.39
C ALA A 160 16.18 13.37 14.42
N ALA A 161 15.48 12.33 13.97
CA ALA A 161 14.03 12.22 14.05
C ALA A 161 13.52 11.88 15.46
N GLY A 162 14.40 11.57 16.42
CA GLY A 162 14.03 11.26 17.81
C GLY A 162 13.30 9.92 17.98
N LEU A 163 13.46 8.99 17.04
CA LEU A 163 12.78 7.70 17.05
C LEU A 163 13.52 6.66 17.91
N THR A 164 12.78 5.74 18.52
CA THR A 164 13.37 4.63 19.28
C THR A 164 13.78 3.49 18.36
N GLU A 165 14.90 2.80 18.64
CA GLU A 165 15.35 1.62 17.89
C GLU A 165 14.46 0.40 18.16
N LYS A 166 13.25 0.43 17.60
CA LYS A 166 12.26 -0.65 17.67
C LYS A 166 11.74 -0.93 16.28
N ASN A 167 11.38 -2.19 16.05
CA ASN A 167 10.75 -2.60 14.80
C ASN A 167 9.40 -1.86 14.62
N PRO A 168 9.25 -1.05 13.56
CA PRO A 168 8.03 -0.29 13.38
C PRO A 168 6.96 -1.13 12.67
N THR A 169 5.73 -0.61 12.59
CA THR A 169 4.63 -1.24 11.85
C THR A 169 4.51 -0.61 10.46
N PHE A 170 4.58 -1.42 9.41
CA PHE A 170 4.41 -0.92 8.04
C PHE A 170 3.04 -0.27 7.82
N ALA A 171 3.04 0.92 7.21
CA ALA A 171 1.86 1.75 6.99
C ALA A 171 1.47 1.83 5.50
N LEU A 172 2.34 2.33 4.62
CA LEU A 172 2.01 2.48 3.20
C LEU A 172 3.26 2.62 2.32
N VAL A 173 3.09 2.42 1.02
CA VAL A 173 4.09 2.79 -0.01
C VAL A 173 3.73 4.17 -0.55
N HIS A 174 4.68 5.09 -0.65
CA HIS A 174 4.41 6.41 -1.20
C HIS A 174 3.86 6.27 -2.64
N PRO A 175 2.72 6.91 -3.00
CA PRO A 175 2.02 6.66 -4.27
C PRO A 175 2.84 6.94 -5.54
N MET A 176 3.78 7.87 -5.46
CA MET A 176 4.57 8.34 -6.61
C MET A 176 6.07 8.04 -6.51
N ASN A 177 6.53 7.52 -5.37
CA ASN A 177 7.94 7.26 -5.12
C ASN A 177 8.07 5.90 -4.43
N PRO A 178 8.31 4.80 -5.15
CA PRO A 178 8.31 3.48 -4.57
C PRO A 178 9.43 3.27 -3.54
N ASP A 179 10.50 4.08 -3.58
CA ASP A 179 11.62 3.96 -2.64
C ASP A 179 11.26 4.49 -1.24
N VAL A 180 10.19 5.29 -1.11
CA VAL A 180 9.73 5.85 0.18
C VAL A 180 8.58 5.03 0.75
N LEU A 181 8.81 4.41 1.90
CA LEU A 181 7.81 3.65 2.66
C LEU A 181 7.53 4.36 3.98
N TYR A 182 6.27 4.36 4.40
CA TYR A 182 5.88 4.91 5.69
C TYR A 182 5.64 3.81 6.71
N PHE A 183 5.97 4.13 7.96
CA PHE A 183 5.84 3.24 9.10
C PHE A 183 5.28 3.98 10.31
N PHE A 184 4.52 3.25 11.13
CA PHE A 184 4.10 3.66 12.46
C PHE A 184 5.10 3.19 13.49
N LEU A 185 5.52 4.09 14.37
CA LEU A 185 6.24 3.74 15.59
C LEU A 185 5.75 4.63 16.73
N GLU A 186 5.12 4.01 17.72
CA GLU A 186 4.52 4.72 18.84
C GLU A 186 3.52 5.77 18.31
N GLU A 187 3.75 7.07 18.57
CA GLU A 187 2.90 8.18 18.09
C GLU A 187 3.38 8.81 16.78
N HIS A 188 4.41 8.23 16.15
CA HIS A 188 5.03 8.77 14.94
C HIS A 188 4.62 8.00 13.69
N LEU A 189 4.30 8.76 12.64
CA LEU A 189 4.29 8.30 11.26
C LEU A 189 5.50 8.89 10.59
N PHE A 190 6.38 8.05 10.08
CA PHE A 190 7.62 8.48 9.45
C PHE A 190 7.84 7.77 8.12
N GLY A 191 8.36 8.52 7.16
CA GLY A 191 8.75 8.05 5.84
C GLY A 191 10.24 7.73 5.83
N VAL A 192 10.59 6.58 5.27
CA VAL A 192 11.97 6.15 5.07
C VAL A 192 12.20 5.95 3.58
N ASP A 193 13.24 6.57 3.04
CA ASP A 193 13.79 6.20 1.74
C ASP A 193 14.64 4.93 1.95
N LEU A 194 14.15 3.79 1.48
CA LEU A 194 14.80 2.51 1.73
C LEU A 194 16.08 2.34 0.91
N ARG A 195 16.21 2.99 -0.26
CA ARG A 195 17.45 2.91 -1.05
C ARG A 195 18.55 3.74 -0.40
N ALA A 196 18.21 4.93 0.08
CA ALA A 196 19.13 5.80 0.80
C ALA A 196 19.28 5.40 2.28
N LYS A 197 18.41 4.51 2.79
CA LYS A 197 18.38 3.98 4.16
C LYS A 197 18.25 5.06 5.24
N ARG A 198 17.47 6.11 4.94
CA ARG A 198 17.35 7.29 5.79
C ARG A 198 15.90 7.73 5.97
N VAL A 199 15.62 8.36 7.10
CA VAL A 199 14.34 9.00 7.38
C VAL A 199 14.25 10.29 6.54
N VAL A 200 13.16 10.42 5.78
CA VAL A 200 12.90 11.60 4.93
C VAL A 200 11.81 12.50 5.52
N GLU A 201 10.88 11.92 6.28
CA GLU A 201 9.75 12.62 6.88
C GLU A 201 9.44 11.98 8.24
N CYS A 202 9.08 12.77 9.23
CA CYS A 202 8.61 12.27 10.53
C CYS A 202 7.61 13.27 11.12
N GLY A 203 6.48 12.77 11.58
CA GLY A 203 5.47 13.59 12.24
C GLY A 203 4.66 12.78 13.24
N VAL A 204 4.16 13.47 14.26
CA VAL A 204 3.19 12.89 15.20
C VAL A 204 1.85 12.76 14.46
N TYR A 205 1.22 11.60 14.54
CA TYR A 205 -0.12 11.40 13.99
C TYR A 205 -1.16 11.40 15.11
N GLU A 206 -2.24 12.15 14.93
CA GLU A 206 -3.40 12.03 15.82
C GLU A 206 -4.29 10.90 15.33
N MET A 207 -4.38 9.84 16.14
CA MET A 207 -5.34 8.77 15.90
C MET A 207 -6.69 9.15 16.50
N VAL A 208 -7.72 9.26 15.65
CA VAL A 208 -9.09 9.13 16.14
C VAL A 208 -9.26 7.67 16.53
N VAL A 209 -9.35 7.40 17.84
CA VAL A 209 -9.33 6.05 18.44
C VAL A 209 -10.13 5.06 17.58
N PRO A 210 -9.50 4.05 16.94
CA PRO A 210 -10.23 3.06 16.18
C PRO A 210 -11.12 2.26 17.14
N PRO A 211 -12.35 1.88 16.75
CA PRO A 211 -13.29 1.17 17.61
C PRO A 211 -12.74 -0.12 18.25
N SER A 212 -11.67 -0.68 17.68
CA SER A 212 -11.07 -1.95 18.07
C SER A 212 -9.94 -1.83 19.10
N GLY A 213 -9.46 -0.62 19.42
CA GLY A 213 -8.32 -0.40 20.33
C GLY A 213 -6.98 -0.99 19.85
N LYS A 214 -6.91 -1.49 18.61
CA LYS A 214 -5.67 -2.02 18.02
C LYS A 214 -4.86 -0.90 17.37
N PRO A 215 -3.52 -0.97 17.38
CA PRO A 215 -2.68 -0.01 16.66
C PRO A 215 -2.99 -0.04 15.16
N PRO A 216 -2.81 1.08 14.46
CA PRO A 216 -3.07 1.18 13.04
C PRO A 216 -2.06 0.31 12.28
N ASN A 217 -2.47 -0.16 11.12
CA ASN A 217 -1.63 -0.96 10.22
C ASN A 217 -1.92 -0.54 8.78
N CYS A 218 -1.18 -1.12 7.83
CA CYS A 218 -1.33 -0.82 6.41
C CYS A 218 -2.73 -1.07 5.80
N PHE A 219 -3.59 -1.84 6.46
CA PHE A 219 -4.99 -2.03 6.02
C PHE A 219 -5.92 -0.92 6.50
N SER A 220 -5.42 0.00 7.34
CA SER A 220 -6.16 1.12 7.91
C SER A 220 -5.77 2.47 7.28
N VAL A 221 -4.85 2.47 6.32
CA VAL A 221 -4.27 3.71 5.76
C VAL A 221 -4.51 3.78 4.25
N HIS A 222 -4.93 4.94 3.79
CA HIS A 222 -5.06 5.27 2.38
C HIS A 222 -4.32 6.56 2.08
N ALA A 223 -3.51 6.55 1.04
CA ALA A 223 -2.96 7.78 0.48
C ALA A 223 -4.03 8.45 -0.38
N LEU A 224 -4.18 9.76 -0.21
CA LEU A 224 -5.10 10.57 -0.98
C LEU A 224 -4.35 11.78 -1.54
N GLU A 225 -4.39 11.96 -2.86
CA GLU A 225 -4.03 13.24 -3.44
C GLU A 225 -5.18 14.21 -3.18
N LEU A 226 -4.90 15.22 -2.36
CA LEU A 226 -5.87 16.28 -2.12
C LEU A 226 -6.00 17.12 -3.41
N PRO A 227 -7.23 17.45 -3.84
CA PRO A 227 -7.44 18.46 -4.88
C PRO A 227 -6.63 19.72 -4.59
N ILE A 228 -6.14 20.41 -5.62
CA ILE A 228 -5.32 21.64 -5.49
C ILE A 228 -6.00 22.69 -4.58
N ALA A 229 -7.33 22.77 -4.61
CA ALA A 229 -8.11 23.67 -3.75
C ALA A 229 -8.06 23.33 -2.25
N LEU A 230 -7.69 22.09 -1.92
CA LEU A 230 -7.54 21.56 -0.56
C LEU A 230 -6.07 21.32 -0.18
N SER A 231 -5.15 21.43 -1.15
CA SER A 231 -3.72 21.46 -0.88
C SER A 231 -3.39 22.76 -0.14
N PRO A 232 -2.77 22.70 1.04
CA PRO A 232 -2.35 23.92 1.70
C PRO A 232 -1.24 24.57 0.85
N GLY A 233 -1.38 25.86 0.53
CA GLY A 233 -0.31 26.64 -0.13
C GLY A 233 -0.65 27.23 -1.51
N SER A 234 -1.79 26.93 -2.12
CA SER A 234 -2.20 27.49 -3.41
C SER A 234 -3.41 28.43 -3.30
N LEU A 235 -3.22 29.55 -2.59
CA LEU A 235 -4.05 30.74 -2.85
C LEU A 235 -3.32 31.61 -3.88
N PRO A 236 -3.98 32.08 -4.96
CA PRO A 236 -3.40 33.13 -5.77
C PRO A 236 -3.27 34.37 -4.89
N SER A 237 -2.04 34.81 -4.67
CA SER A 237 -1.75 36.13 -4.14
C SER A 237 -2.15 37.16 -5.19
N ASP A 238 -3.37 37.70 -5.08
CA ASP A 238 -3.73 38.89 -5.85
C ASP A 238 -2.93 40.09 -5.36
N VAL A 239 -2.30 40.74 -6.34
CA VAL A 239 -1.37 41.85 -6.21
C VAL A 239 -2.12 43.16 -6.09
N GLY A 240 -1.79 43.96 -5.06
CA GLY A 240 -1.58 45.40 -5.23
C GLY A 240 -2.49 46.36 -4.46
N SER A 241 -2.01 46.87 -3.31
CA SER A 241 -1.85 48.32 -3.09
C SER A 241 -1.18 48.66 -1.75
N GLY A 242 -0.10 49.46 -1.82
CA GLY A 242 0.11 50.58 -0.91
C GLY A 242 0.81 50.37 0.44
N SER A 243 2.15 50.49 0.44
CA SER A 243 3.00 51.26 1.39
C SER A 243 2.76 51.19 2.92
N ASN A 244 3.72 50.62 3.68
CA ASN A 244 4.74 51.32 4.49
C ASN A 244 5.25 50.47 5.69
N GLY A 245 6.57 50.27 5.73
CA GLY A 245 7.38 50.48 6.95
C GLY A 245 7.57 49.35 7.99
N VAL A 246 8.85 48.96 8.13
CA VAL A 246 9.59 48.55 9.36
C VAL A 246 9.87 47.04 9.57
N LYS A 247 11.13 46.80 9.96
CA LYS A 247 11.96 45.57 10.00
C LYS A 247 11.63 44.57 11.12
N SER A 248 11.84 43.26 10.86
CA SER A 248 12.54 42.31 11.76
C SER A 248 12.89 40.97 11.08
N LEU A 249 14.03 40.38 11.48
CA LEU A 249 14.74 39.18 10.98
C LEU A 249 14.09 37.82 11.43
N PRO A 250 14.62 36.63 11.03
CA PRO A 250 13.82 35.52 10.51
C PRO A 250 13.47 34.45 11.56
N HIS A 251 12.29 33.85 11.42
CA HIS A 251 11.96 32.58 12.05
C HIS A 251 11.50 31.57 11.00
N GLY A 252 12.06 30.37 11.10
CA GLY A 252 11.95 29.28 10.15
C GLY A 252 10.51 28.90 9.87
N ARG A 253 10.19 28.78 8.58
CA ARG A 253 8.93 28.21 8.12
C ARG A 253 9.04 26.69 8.16
N HIS A 254 8.43 26.08 9.18
CA HIS A 254 7.92 24.73 9.07
C HIS A 254 6.71 24.76 8.12
N PRO A 255 6.62 23.88 7.10
CA PRO A 255 5.41 23.79 6.30
C PRO A 255 4.43 22.79 6.92
N PHE A 256 3.16 23.22 6.96
CA PHE A 256 1.92 22.47 7.17
C PHE A 256 1.36 22.28 8.60
N PRO A 257 0.31 23.05 8.96
CA PRO A 257 -0.61 22.70 10.03
C PRO A 257 -1.81 21.93 9.46
N TRP A 258 -2.03 20.70 9.92
CA TRP A 258 -3.28 19.97 9.65
C TRP A 258 -4.40 20.50 10.56
N ARG A 259 -5.55 20.89 9.98
CA ARG A 259 -6.75 21.28 10.75
C ARG A 259 -7.89 20.27 10.55
N LYS A 260 -8.42 19.88 11.71
CA LYS A 260 -9.66 19.18 12.06
C LYS A 260 -10.79 19.16 11.00
N ARG A 261 -11.35 17.95 10.79
CA ARG A 261 -12.80 17.74 10.72
C ARG A 261 -13.16 16.55 11.60
#